data_AF-A0A929F0R1-F1
#
_entry.id   AF-A0A929F0R1-F1
#
_cell.length_a   1.000
_cell.length_b   1.000
_cell.length_c   1.000
_cell.angle_alpha   90.00
_cell.angle_beta   90.00
_cell.angle_gamma   90.00
#
_symmetry.space_group_name_H-M   'P 1'
#
loop_
_entity.id
_entity.type
_entity.pdbx_description
1 polymer ?
#
loop_
_entity_poly.entity_id
_entity_poly.type
_entity_poly.pdbx_seq_one_letter_code
_entity_poly.pdbx_strand_id
1 'polypeptide(L)'
;LGKRRIFPHLIRHSIAMHMLQAGVDITVIALWLGHESPITSHRYVEADLAMKERALKTLQAPSRAPLRYQPQDTVLKFLQGL
;
A
#
# COMPACT_ATOMS: atom_id res chain seq x y z
N LEU A 1 -19.08 21.42 -6.05
CA LEU A 1 -18.79 20.22 -6.86
C LEU A 1 -18.43 20.52 -8.33
N GLY A 2 -18.95 21.59 -8.97
CA GLY A 2 -18.83 21.84 -10.42
C GLY A 2 -17.47 22.24 -11.02
N LYS A 3 -16.32 21.96 -10.38
CA LYS A 3 -14.97 22.27 -10.94
C LYS A 3 -14.04 21.06 -11.08
N ARG A 4 -14.42 19.87 -10.60
CA ARG A 4 -13.59 18.66 -10.76
C ARG A 4 -13.94 18.00 -12.08
N ARG A 5 -12.93 17.76 -12.93
CA ARG A 5 -13.12 16.95 -14.15
C ARG A 5 -13.30 15.51 -13.72
N ILE A 6 -14.49 14.97 -13.98
CA ILE A 6 -14.84 13.58 -13.70
C ILE A 6 -14.51 12.78 -14.96
N PHE A 7 -13.79 11.67 -14.79
CA PHE A 7 -13.47 10.74 -15.85
C PHE A 7 -13.85 9.32 -15.42
N PRO A 8 -14.13 8.40 -16.36
CA PRO A 8 -14.59 7.05 -16.05
C PRO A 8 -13.72 6.30 -15.03
N HIS A 9 -12.40 6.44 -15.13
CA HIS A 9 -11.44 5.78 -14.23
C HIS A 9 -11.54 6.28 -12.79
N LEU A 10 -11.96 7.52 -12.55
CA LEU A 10 -12.12 8.07 -11.19
C LEU A 10 -13.26 7.34 -10.45
N ILE A 11 -14.37 7.08 -11.14
CA ILE A 11 -15.51 6.33 -10.60
C ILE A 11 -15.09 4.88 -10.34
N ARG A 12 -14.39 4.26 -11.30
CA ARG A 12 -13.85 2.90 -11.16
C ARG A 12 -12.96 2.74 -9.92
N HIS A 13 -12.00 3.64 -9.72
CA HIS A 13 -11.15 3.61 -8.52
C HIS A 13 -11.94 3.85 -7.24
N SER A 14 -12.93 4.75 -7.28
CA SER A 14 -13.78 5.03 -6.12
C SER A 14 -14.59 3.80 -5.72
N ILE A 15 -15.22 3.10 -6.66
CA ILE A 15 -16.00 1.89 -6.38
C ILE A 15 -15.10 0.78 -5.83
N ALA A 16 -13.95 0.54 -6.44
CA ALA A 16 -12.99 -0.46 -5.98
C ALA A 16 -12.52 -0.22 -4.54
N MET A 17 -12.28 1.04 -4.17
CA MET A 17 -11.90 1.43 -2.81
C MET A 17 -13.02 1.13 -1.79
N HIS A 18 -14.27 1.45 -2.14
CA HIS A 18 -15.42 1.18 -1.26
C HIS A 18 -15.66 -0.33 -1.10
N MET A 19 -15.51 -1.12 -2.17
CA MET A 19 -15.61 -2.59 -2.09
C MET A 19 -14.54 -3.15 -1.13
N LEU A 20 -13.30 -2.68 -1.25
CA LEU A 20 -12.20 -3.11 -0.38
C LEU A 20 -12.48 -2.75 1.09
N GLN A 21 -12.94 -1.52 1.35
CA GLN A 21 -13.28 -1.05 2.69
C GLN A 21 -14.46 -1.79 3.32
N ALA A 22 -15.40 -2.26 2.49
CA ALA A 22 -16.50 -3.13 2.90
C ALA A 22 -16.05 -4.58 3.17
N GLY A 23 -14.78 -4.91 2.97
CA GLY A 23 -14.21 -6.23 3.23
C GLY A 23 -14.37 -7.23 2.08
N VAL A 24 -14.69 -6.77 0.87
CA VAL A 24 -14.69 -7.64 -0.31
C VAL A 24 -13.26 -8.05 -0.64
N ASP A 25 -13.05 -9.33 -0.91
CA ASP A 25 -11.74 -9.87 -1.26
C ASP A 25 -11.16 -9.22 -2.53
N ILE A 26 -9.87 -8.94 -2.52
CA ILE A 26 -9.19 -8.23 -3.62
C ILE A 26 -9.23 -9.00 -4.94
N THR A 27 -9.28 -10.33 -4.92
CA THR A 27 -9.41 -11.16 -6.13
C THR A 27 -10.81 -11.02 -6.73
N VAL A 28 -11.84 -10.90 -5.90
CA VAL A 28 -13.23 -10.63 -6.32
C VAL A 28 -13.35 -9.23 -6.92
N ILE A 29 -12.71 -8.24 -6.31
CA ILE A 29 -12.66 -6.87 -6.86
C ILE A 29 -11.94 -6.88 -8.22
N ALA A 30 -10.80 -7.59 -8.35
CA ALA A 30 -10.08 -7.71 -9.61
C ALA A 30 -10.93 -8.35 -10.70
N LEU A 31 -11.65 -9.43 -10.39
CA LEU A 31 -12.57 -10.10 -11.31
C LEU A 31 -13.73 -9.18 -11.73
N TRP A 32 -14.37 -8.50 -10.78
CA TRP A 32 -15.48 -7.58 -11.06
C TRP A 32 -15.05 -6.41 -11.95
N LEU A 33 -13.82 -5.94 -11.77
CA LEU A 33 -13.20 -4.89 -12.58
C LEU A 33 -12.70 -5.41 -13.94
N GLY A 34 -12.64 -6.72 -14.17
CA GLY A 34 -12.09 -7.31 -15.39
C GLY A 34 -10.58 -7.12 -15.52
N HIS A 35 -9.86 -7.08 -14.40
CA HIS A 35 -8.39 -7.05 -14.42
C HIS A 35 -7.85 -8.45 -14.77
N GLU A 36 -7.07 -8.54 -15.85
CA GLU A 36 -6.34 -9.75 -16.25
C GLU A 36 -5.34 -10.21 -15.17
N SER A 37 -4.81 -9.26 -14.38
CA SER A 37 -3.90 -9.54 -13.27
C SER A 37 -4.35 -8.84 -11.98
N PRO A 38 -4.38 -9.56 -10.83
CA PRO A 38 -4.67 -8.96 -9.52
C PRO A 38 -3.65 -7.89 -9.09
N ILE A 39 -2.47 -7.85 -9.72
CA ILE A 39 -1.38 -6.92 -9.39
C ILE A 39 -1.85 -5.46 -9.54
N THR A 40 -2.71 -5.16 -10.52
CA THR A 40 -3.24 -3.81 -10.72
C THR A 40 -4.23 -3.39 -9.63
N SER A 41 -4.88 -4.36 -8.96
CA SER A 41 -5.75 -4.13 -7.81
C SER A 41 -4.99 -3.97 -6.49
N HIS A 42 -3.73 -4.45 -6.40
CA HIS A 42 -2.91 -4.35 -5.18
C HIS A 42 -2.73 -2.90 -4.71
N ARG A 43 -2.75 -1.95 -5.65
CA ARG A 43 -2.74 -0.51 -5.38
C ARG A 43 -3.82 -0.07 -4.39
N TYR A 44 -4.98 -0.73 -4.36
CA TYR A 44 -6.05 -0.37 -3.42
C TYR A 44 -5.70 -0.78 -1.97
N VAL A 45 -5.07 -1.94 -1.78
CA VAL A 45 -4.60 -2.39 -0.46
C VAL A 45 -3.49 -1.48 0.05
N GLU A 46 -2.59 -1.05 -0.82
CA GLU A 46 -1.56 -0.07 -0.46
C GLU A 46 -2.14 1.30 -0.09
N ALA A 47 -3.26 1.70 -0.69
CA ALA A 47 -3.90 2.99 -0.43
C ALA A 47 -4.71 3.01 0.88
N ASP A 48 -5.17 1.86 1.39
CA ASP A 48 -6.01 1.80 2.59
C ASP A 48 -5.19 1.88 3.89
N LEU A 49 -5.13 3.07 4.49
CA LEU A 49 -4.46 3.28 5.77
C LEU A 49 -5.13 2.54 6.93
N ALA A 50 -6.46 2.42 6.93
CA ALA A 50 -7.17 1.75 8.01
C ALA A 50 -6.93 0.24 7.98
N MET A 51 -6.87 -0.36 6.78
CA MET A 51 -6.49 -1.76 6.62
C MET A 51 -5.04 -2.00 7.09
N LYS A 52 -4.10 -1.12 6.72
CA LYS A 52 -2.71 -1.19 7.20
C LYS A 52 -2.63 -1.11 8.71
N GLU A 53 -3.37 -0.20 9.34
CA GLU A 53 -3.40 -0.06 10.79
C GLU A 53 -3.97 -1.32 11.46
N ARG A 54 -5.07 -1.89 10.94
CA ARG A 54 -5.62 -3.15 11.46
C ARG A 54 -4.62 -4.30 11.35
N ALA A 55 -3.93 -4.42 10.21
CA ALA A 55 -2.90 -5.44 10.01
C ALA A 55 -1.73 -5.26 11.00
N LEU A 56 -1.30 -4.02 11.25
CA LEU A 56 -0.27 -3.75 12.26
C LEU A 56 -0.71 -4.13 13.67
N LYS A 57 -2.00 -3.97 14.01
CA LYS A 57 -2.54 -4.35 15.32
C LYS A 57 -2.63 -5.87 15.54
N THR A 58 -2.77 -6.67 14.49
CA THR A 58 -2.83 -8.14 14.60
C THR A 58 -1.46 -8.80 14.65
N LEU A 59 -0.42 -8.08 14.22
CA LEU A 59 0.95 -8.58 14.25
C LEU A 59 1.52 -8.52 15.68
N GLN A 60 2.22 -9.57 16.09
CA GLN A 60 3.06 -9.51 17.28
C GLN A 60 4.25 -8.58 17.02
N ALA A 61 4.63 -7.81 18.03
CA ALA A 61 5.84 -7.01 17.95
C ALA A 61 7.04 -7.93 17.64
N PRO A 62 7.93 -7.53 16.71
CA PRO A 62 9.11 -8.33 16.43
C PRO A 62 9.91 -8.55 17.70
N SER A 63 10.28 -9.80 17.99
CA SER A 63 11.01 -10.18 19.21
C SER A 63 12.38 -9.52 19.33
N ARG A 64 12.92 -8.99 18.22
CA ARG A 64 14.23 -8.36 18.16
C ARG A 64 14.05 -6.85 18.01
N ALA A 65 14.77 -6.09 18.82
CA ALA A 65 14.86 -4.65 18.67
C ALA A 65 15.26 -4.31 17.22
N PRO A 66 14.69 -3.23 16.65
CA PRO A 66 15.08 -2.78 15.31
C PRO A 66 16.59 -2.59 15.28
N LEU A 67 17.27 -3.29 14.37
CA LEU A 67 18.68 -3.11 14.15
C LEU A 67 18.87 -1.72 13.55
N ARG A 68 19.42 -0.80 14.35
CA ARG A 68 19.91 0.47 13.80
C ARG A 68 21.22 0.15 13.11
N TYR A 69 21.23 0.26 11.78
CA TYR A 69 22.47 0.13 11.02
C TYR A 69 23.50 1.13 11.56
N GLN A 70 24.66 0.62 11.95
CA GLN A 70 25.83 1.44 12.29
C GLN A 70 26.87 1.21 11.19
N PRO A 71 27.15 2.21 10.35
CA PRO A 71 28.18 2.09 9.33
C PRO A 71 29.55 1.89 10.00
N GLN A 72 30.36 1.02 9.42
CA GLN A 72 31.75 0.87 9.82
C GLN A 72 32.55 2.13 9.44
N ASP A 73 33.61 2.42 10.18
CA ASP A 73 34.49 3.57 9.94
C ASP A 73 35.03 3.63 8.51
N THR A 74 35.20 2.48 7.86
CA THR A 74 35.61 2.37 6.45
C THR A 74 34.60 3.00 5.50
N VAL A 75 33.30 2.79 5.74
CA VAL A 75 32.22 3.36 4.94
C VAL A 75 32.15 4.87 5.17
N LEU A 76 32.27 5.33 6.41
CA LEU A 76 32.27 6.75 6.74
C LEU A 76 33.47 7.49 6.11
N LYS A 77 34.67 6.90 6.17
CA LYS A 77 35.87 7.45 5.54
C LYS A 77 35.77 7.52 4.02
N PHE A 78 35.18 6.50 3.39
CA PHE A 78 34.92 6.51 1.95
C PHE A 78 33.99 7.66 1.56
N LEU A 79 32.89 7.84 2.29
CA LEU A 79 31.90 8.90 2.01
C LEU A 79 32.44 10.31 2.27
N GLN A 80 33.35 10.49 3.23
CA GLN A 80 34.01 11.77 3.50
C GLN A 80 35.05 12.18 2.45
N GLY A 81 35.47 11.25 1.58
CA GLY A 81 36.43 11.50 0.50
C GLY A 81 35.80 11.75 -0.87
N LEU A 82 34.47 11.76 -0.96
CA LEU A 82 33.69 12.21 -2.12
C LEU A 82 33.44 13.73 -2.03
#